data_AF-A0A932CY75-F1
#
_entry.id   AF-A0A932CY75-F1
#
_cell.length_a   1.000
_cell.length_b   1.000
_cell.length_c   1.000
_cell.angle_alpha   90.00
_cell.angle_beta   90.00
_cell.angle_gamma   90.00
#
_symmetry.space_group_name_H-M   'P 1'
#
loop_
_entity.id
_entity.type
_entity.pdbx_description
1 polymer ?
#
loop_
_entity_poly.entity_id
_entity_poly.type
_entity_poly.pdbx_seq_one_letter_code
_entity_poly.pdbx_strand_id
1 'polypeptide(L)'
;MADFDAVIVGAGAGGGVAAWVLASRGWKVALIEKGRSAYRSLDAPVLRGSLFGNDEIRVRRYYAMHDPFIEPRTFRDGPSGELVVGDVQPLGVGVGGGTLFYDADSPRVQGPTAWSARASRSSRPARVSARSATPRPATTTARARASRTRLAGAAAVTTARSAF
;
A
#
# COMPACT_ATOMS: atom_id res chain seq x y z
N MET A 1 13.07 -29.13 3.00
CA MET A 1 12.36 -27.90 2.61
C MET A 1 12.12 -28.02 1.11
N ALA A 2 10.95 -27.67 0.58
CA ALA A 2 10.77 -27.74 -0.87
C ALA A 2 11.61 -26.63 -1.52
N ASP A 3 12.52 -27.00 -2.41
CA ASP A 3 13.32 -26.03 -3.15
C ASP A 3 12.49 -25.42 -4.28
N PHE A 4 12.43 -24.09 -4.32
CA PHE A 4 11.80 -23.30 -5.38
C PHE A 4 12.89 -22.68 -6.26
N ASP A 5 12.65 -22.64 -7.57
CA ASP A 5 13.53 -21.95 -8.52
C ASP A 5 13.34 -20.43 -8.45
N ALA A 6 12.14 -19.98 -8.06
CA ALA A 6 11.82 -18.57 -7.85
C ALA A 6 10.80 -18.38 -6.72
N VAL A 7 10.99 -17.30 -5.96
CA VAL A 7 10.01 -16.78 -4.99
C VAL A 7 9.58 -15.40 -5.45
N ILE A 8 8.28 -15.23 -5.67
CA ILE A 8 7.65 -13.97 -6.07
C ILE A 8 6.80 -13.47 -4.91
N VAL A 9 7.07 -12.25 -4.47
CA VAL A 9 6.33 -11.58 -3.39
C VAL A 9 5.40 -10.55 -4.01
N GLY A 10 4.10 -10.80 -3.92
CA GLY A 10 3.01 -10.00 -4.47
C GLY A 10 2.37 -10.62 -5.71
N ALA A 11 1.08 -10.96 -5.63
CA ALA A 11 0.27 -11.50 -6.73
C ALA A 11 -0.48 -10.39 -7.50
N GLY A 12 0.17 -9.25 -7.71
CA GLY A 12 -0.36 -8.12 -8.48
C GLY A 12 -0.13 -8.25 -10.00
N ALA A 13 -0.37 -7.17 -10.74
CA ALA A 13 -0.20 -7.09 -12.20
C ALA A 13 1.14 -7.66 -12.69
N GLY A 14 2.25 -7.30 -12.03
CA GLY A 14 3.58 -7.79 -12.39
C GLY A 14 3.85 -9.20 -11.87
N GLY A 15 3.63 -9.44 -10.58
CA GLY A 15 4.01 -10.70 -9.94
C GLY A 15 3.19 -11.91 -10.38
N GLY A 16 1.87 -11.73 -10.58
CA GLY A 16 1.02 -12.80 -11.12
C GLY A 16 1.43 -13.22 -12.53
N VAL A 17 1.70 -12.25 -13.41
CA VAL A 17 2.17 -12.52 -14.78
C VAL A 17 3.56 -13.16 -14.78
N ALA A 18 4.50 -12.65 -13.97
CA ALA A 18 5.82 -13.25 -13.85
C ALA A 18 5.76 -14.70 -13.35
N ALA A 19 4.91 -14.98 -12.35
CA ALA A 19 4.71 -16.32 -11.83
C ALA A 19 4.16 -17.25 -12.90
N TRP A 20 3.16 -16.80 -13.67
CA TRP A 20 2.59 -17.56 -14.78
C TRP A 20 3.65 -17.88 -15.84
N VAL A 21 4.40 -16.88 -16.31
CA VAL A 21 5.45 -17.08 -17.33
C VAL A 21 6.52 -18.07 -16.89
N LEU A 22 6.99 -17.97 -15.64
CA LEU A 22 8.02 -18.88 -15.11
C LEU A 22 7.47 -20.30 -14.91
N ALA A 23 6.29 -20.44 -14.29
CA ALA A 23 5.67 -21.74 -14.05
C ALA A 23 5.32 -22.45 -15.37
N SER A 24 4.83 -21.73 -16.39
CA SER A 24 4.59 -22.27 -17.73
C SER A 24 5.86 -22.74 -18.44
N ARG A 25 7.04 -22.34 -17.98
CA ARG A 25 8.34 -22.84 -18.44
C ARG A 25 8.93 -23.95 -17.55
N GLY A 26 8.14 -24.49 -16.64
CA GLY A 26 8.52 -25.62 -15.79
C GLY A 26 9.25 -25.25 -14.50
N TRP A 27 9.36 -23.97 -14.15
CA TRP A 27 9.97 -23.55 -12.89
C TRP A 27 9.04 -23.86 -11.71
N LYS A 28 9.61 -24.29 -10.58
CA LYS A 28 8.92 -24.36 -9.29
C LYS A 28 8.86 -22.97 -8.68
N VAL A 29 7.69 -22.34 -8.74
CA VAL A 29 7.50 -20.95 -8.29
C VAL A 29 6.69 -20.92 -7.00
N ALA A 30 7.22 -20.26 -5.97
CA ALA A 30 6.43 -19.83 -4.82
C ALA A 30 5.89 -18.42 -5.09
N LEU A 31 4.57 -18.27 -5.13
CA LEU A 31 3.92 -16.96 -5.19
C LEU A 31 3.24 -16.67 -3.85
N ILE A 32 3.66 -15.60 -3.19
CA ILE A 32 3.16 -15.20 -1.87
C ILE A 32 2.47 -13.85 -2.00
N GLU A 33 1.22 -13.78 -1.56
CA GLU A 33 0.43 -12.55 -1.53
C GLU A 33 0.04 -12.24 -0.09
N LYS A 34 0.14 -10.96 0.28
CA LYS A 34 -0.18 -10.50 1.63
C LYS A 34 -1.69 -10.48 1.88
N GLY A 35 -2.46 -10.04 0.89
CA GLY A 35 -3.91 -9.97 0.98
C GLY A 35 -4.59 -11.31 0.70
N ARG A 36 -5.90 -11.35 0.95
CA ARG A 36 -6.72 -12.54 0.71
C ARG A 36 -7.06 -12.72 -0.77
N SER A 37 -7.34 -13.95 -1.16
CA SER A 37 -8.00 -14.24 -2.44
C SER A 37 -9.50 -14.03 -2.32
N ALA A 38 -10.07 -13.18 -3.17
CA ALA A 38 -11.52 -13.09 -3.34
C ALA A 38 -12.08 -14.12 -4.32
N TYR A 39 -11.19 -14.79 -5.06
CA TYR A 39 -11.53 -15.80 -6.06
C TYR A 39 -11.62 -17.17 -5.39
N ARG A 40 -12.76 -17.84 -5.55
CA ARG A 40 -13.01 -19.15 -4.93
C ARG A 40 -12.47 -20.33 -5.73
N SER A 41 -12.11 -20.11 -6.99
CA SER A 41 -11.81 -21.18 -7.96
C SER A 41 -10.69 -20.74 -8.90
N LEU A 42 -9.54 -20.39 -8.32
CA LEU A 42 -8.31 -20.07 -9.07
C LEU A 42 -7.73 -21.29 -9.81
N ASP A 43 -8.09 -22.48 -9.37
CA ASP A 43 -7.74 -23.79 -9.93
C ASP A 43 -8.65 -24.22 -11.08
N ALA A 44 -9.77 -23.53 -11.30
CA ALA A 44 -10.70 -23.84 -12.37
C ALA A 44 -10.40 -22.99 -13.64
N PRO A 45 -10.68 -23.53 -14.85
CA PRO A 45 -10.48 -22.79 -16.10
C PRO A 45 -11.42 -21.57 -16.25
N VAL A 46 -12.49 -21.53 -15.45
CA VAL A 46 -13.44 -20.41 -15.41
C VAL A 46 -13.67 -20.05 -13.95
N LEU A 47 -13.52 -18.77 -13.62
CA LEU A 47 -13.79 -18.27 -12.27
C LEU A 47 -15.27 -18.43 -11.94
N ARG A 48 -15.55 -19.21 -10.89
CA ARG A 48 -16.88 -19.44 -10.33
C ARG A 48 -17.04 -18.69 -9.01
N GLY A 49 -17.89 -17.67 -9.06
CA GLY A 49 -18.22 -16.85 -7.89
C GLY A 49 -17.07 -15.96 -7.42
N SER A 50 -17.43 -14.92 -6.67
CA SER A 50 -16.47 -13.97 -6.11
C SER A 50 -16.90 -13.51 -4.73
N LEU A 51 -15.92 -13.32 -3.85
CA LEU A 51 -16.09 -12.72 -2.52
C LEU A 51 -15.93 -11.20 -2.53
N PHE A 52 -15.82 -10.55 -3.69
CA PHE A 52 -15.77 -9.09 -3.75
C PHE A 52 -17.08 -8.48 -3.25
N GLY A 53 -18.22 -9.10 -3.59
CA GLY A 53 -19.55 -8.56 -3.32
C GLY A 53 -19.83 -7.32 -4.18
N ASN A 54 -21.10 -7.11 -4.51
CA ASN A 54 -21.57 -5.92 -5.25
C ASN A 54 -22.12 -4.84 -4.29
N ASP A 55 -21.81 -4.95 -3.01
CA ASP A 55 -22.26 -4.04 -1.96
C ASP A 55 -21.17 -3.03 -1.61
N GLU A 56 -21.57 -1.90 -1.00
CA GLU A 56 -20.64 -0.90 -0.48
C GLU A 56 -19.78 -1.44 0.67
N ILE A 57 -20.23 -2.52 1.32
CA ILE A 57 -19.49 -3.22 2.38
C ILE A 57 -18.14 -3.74 1.84
N ARG A 58 -17.98 -3.91 0.53
CA ARG A 58 -16.69 -4.27 -0.10
C ARG A 58 -15.55 -3.33 0.23
N VAL A 59 -15.82 -2.07 0.57
CA VAL A 59 -14.78 -1.08 0.94
C VAL A 59 -14.25 -1.37 2.35
N ARG A 60 -15.11 -1.81 3.26
CA ARG A 60 -14.73 -2.21 4.65
C ARG A 60 -14.01 -3.55 4.74
N ARG A 61 -13.88 -4.21 3.59
CA ARG A 61 -13.29 -5.53 3.40
C ARG A 61 -11.78 -5.43 3.07
N TYR A 62 -11.22 -4.21 3.04
CA TYR A 62 -9.79 -3.91 2.88
C TYR A 62 -9.12 -4.57 1.68
N TYR A 63 -9.85 -4.71 0.57
CA TYR A 63 -9.23 -5.15 -0.69
C TYR A 63 -8.52 -4.00 -1.41
N ALA A 64 -9.02 -2.76 -1.29
CA ALA A 64 -8.52 -1.59 -2.03
C ALA A 64 -7.61 -0.67 -1.21
N MET A 65 -7.54 -0.91 0.10
CA MET A 65 -6.90 -0.05 1.08
C MET A 65 -6.07 -0.90 2.03
N HIS A 66 -4.93 -0.38 2.46
CA HIS A 66 -4.21 -0.92 3.60
C HIS A 66 -4.99 -0.67 4.89
N ASP A 67 -4.66 -1.44 5.93
CA ASP A 67 -5.09 -1.10 7.28
C ASP A 67 -4.22 0.08 7.78
N PRO A 68 -4.76 1.29 7.97
CA PRO A 68 -3.96 2.45 8.33
C PRO A 68 -3.45 2.40 9.79
N PHE A 69 -3.98 1.50 10.61
CA PHE A 69 -3.53 1.30 11.99
C PHE A 69 -2.34 0.33 12.03
N ILE A 70 -2.40 -0.77 11.29
CA ILE A 70 -1.33 -1.80 11.28
C ILE A 70 -0.21 -1.42 10.30
N GLU A 71 -0.54 -0.79 9.18
CA GLU A 71 0.38 -0.48 8.08
C GLU A 71 0.27 1.00 7.66
N PRO A 72 0.54 1.94 8.58
CA PRO A 72 0.40 3.36 8.30
C PRO A 72 1.32 3.79 7.17
N ARG A 73 0.77 4.57 6.23
CA ARG A 73 1.52 5.17 5.14
C ARG A 73 1.71 6.65 5.42
N THR A 74 2.79 7.21 4.88
CA THR A 74 3.10 8.63 5.04
C THR A 74 3.01 9.34 3.71
N PHE A 75 2.41 10.53 3.72
CA PHE A 75 2.41 11.44 2.60
C PHE A 75 2.92 12.81 3.05
N ARG A 76 3.59 13.52 2.15
CA ARG A 76 4.01 14.89 2.33
C ARG A 76 4.00 15.59 0.97
N ASP A 77 3.42 16.77 0.92
CA ASP A 77 3.47 17.61 -0.28
C ASP A 77 4.80 18.37 -0.34
N GLY A 78 5.79 17.78 -1.02
CA GLY A 78 7.14 18.33 -1.17
C GLY A 78 8.03 18.25 0.09
N PRO A 79 9.29 18.71 0.02
CA PRO A 79 10.25 18.54 1.12
C PRO A 79 9.83 19.23 2.43
N SER A 80 9.23 20.42 2.33
CA SER A 80 8.81 21.24 3.48
C SER A 80 7.35 21.04 3.89
N GLY A 81 6.57 20.23 3.18
CA GLY A 81 5.16 20.01 3.48
C GLY A 81 4.91 19.38 4.85
N GLU A 82 3.66 19.39 5.29
CA GLU A 82 3.23 18.69 6.50
C GLU A 82 3.25 17.16 6.27
N LEU A 83 3.68 16.40 7.28
CA LEU A 83 3.64 14.93 7.24
C LEU A 83 2.25 14.45 7.64
N VAL A 84 1.55 13.81 6.71
CA VAL A 84 0.31 13.09 6.96
C VAL A 84 0.64 11.61 7.16
N VAL A 85 0.09 11.00 8.21
CA VAL A 85 0.25 9.57 8.53
C VAL A 85 -1.14 8.93 8.55
N GLY A 86 -1.32 7.81 7.83
CA GLY A 86 -2.57 7.05 7.82
C GLY A 86 -2.97 6.61 6.41
N ASP A 87 -4.26 6.75 6.10
CA ASP A 87 -4.83 6.37 4.80
C ASP A 87 -4.59 7.48 3.76
N VAL A 88 -3.41 7.45 3.15
CA VAL A 88 -2.97 8.48 2.20
C VAL A 88 -2.88 7.97 0.75
N GLN A 89 -3.02 6.67 0.54
CA GLN A 89 -2.89 6.07 -0.79
C GLN A 89 -3.65 4.73 -0.87
N PRO A 90 -4.63 4.59 -1.78
CA PRO A 90 -5.24 3.30 -2.07
C PRO A 90 -4.22 2.37 -2.72
N LEU A 91 -4.21 1.12 -2.27
CA LEU A 91 -3.34 0.06 -2.79
C LEU A 91 -4.10 -1.25 -2.68
N GLY A 92 -4.22 -1.93 -3.81
CA GLY A 92 -4.89 -3.22 -3.85
C GLY A 92 -4.15 -4.25 -3.01
N VAL A 93 -4.81 -4.74 -1.96
CA VAL A 93 -4.32 -5.76 -1.02
C VAL A 93 -5.11 -7.04 -1.23
N GLY A 94 -4.57 -7.97 -2.02
CA GLY A 94 -5.24 -9.21 -2.39
C GLY A 94 -4.66 -9.83 -3.65
N VAL A 95 -5.08 -11.04 -3.96
CA VAL A 95 -4.71 -11.71 -5.22
C VAL A 95 -5.26 -10.89 -6.39
N GLY A 96 -4.38 -10.36 -7.24
CA GLY A 96 -4.65 -9.36 -8.29
C GLY A 96 -4.03 -7.99 -7.99
N GLY A 97 -3.82 -7.65 -6.71
CA GLY A 97 -3.26 -6.37 -6.29
C GLY A 97 -4.05 -5.19 -6.87
N GLY A 98 -3.35 -4.20 -7.43
CA GLY A 98 -3.99 -3.03 -8.05
C GLY A 98 -4.96 -3.35 -9.20
N THR A 99 -4.85 -4.51 -9.86
CA THR A 99 -5.77 -4.88 -10.96
C THR A 99 -7.19 -5.15 -10.48
N LEU A 100 -7.41 -5.27 -9.16
CA LEU A 100 -8.74 -5.43 -8.59
C LEU A 100 -9.58 -4.14 -8.62
N PHE A 101 -8.93 -2.97 -8.75
CA PHE A 101 -9.56 -1.64 -8.68
C PHE A 101 -9.18 -0.73 -9.84
N TYR A 102 -8.28 -1.17 -10.72
CA TYR A 102 -7.91 -0.37 -11.87
C TYR A 102 -9.09 -0.22 -12.83
N ASP A 103 -9.16 0.92 -13.49
CA ASP A 103 -10.28 1.30 -14.36
C ASP A 103 -10.26 0.64 -15.74
N ALA A 104 -9.58 -0.50 -15.90
CA ALA A 104 -9.32 -1.11 -17.21
C ALA A 104 -8.41 -0.31 -18.16
N ASP A 105 -8.05 0.93 -17.82
CA ASP A 105 -7.18 1.79 -18.62
C ASP A 105 -5.78 1.20 -18.81
N SER A 106 -5.43 0.97 -20.07
CA SER A 106 -4.15 0.37 -20.48
C SER A 106 -3.44 1.23 -21.53
N PRO A 107 -3.11 2.49 -21.22
CA PRO A 107 -2.36 3.34 -22.13
C PRO A 107 -0.99 2.71 -22.41
N ARG A 108 -0.58 2.74 -23.67
CA ARG A 108 0.77 2.33 -24.04
C ARG A 108 1.73 3.48 -23.76
N VAL A 109 2.92 3.12 -23.28
CA VAL A 109 4.03 4.08 -23.14
C VAL A 109 4.26 4.75 -24.49
N GLN A 110 4.17 6.09 -24.51
CA GLN A 110 4.38 6.89 -25.70
C GLN A 110 5.83 7.40 -25.75
N GLY A 111 6.43 7.33 -26.93
CA GLY A 111 7.77 7.89 -27.21
C GLY A 111 8.94 6.97 -26.86
N PRO A 112 10.06 7.05 -27.63
CA PRO A 112 11.25 6.20 -27.41
C PRO A 112 12.00 6.54 -26.13
N THR A 113 11.80 7.73 -25.55
CA THR A 113 12.56 8.20 -24.38
C THR A 113 12.06 7.62 -23.06
N ALA A 114 10.77 7.28 -22.96
CA ALA A 114 10.17 6.76 -21.73
C ALA A 114 10.73 5.39 -21.30
N TRP A 115 11.17 4.58 -22.26
CA TRP A 115 11.89 3.32 -22.00
C TRP A 115 13.40 3.50 -21.85
N SER A 116 13.95 4.62 -22.29
CA SER A 116 15.39 4.87 -22.36
C SER A 116 15.99 5.49 -21.09
N ALA A 117 15.22 5.57 -19.99
CA ALA A 117 15.73 6.05 -18.71
C ALA A 117 16.93 5.21 -18.32
N ARG A 118 18.12 5.76 -18.56
CA ARG A 118 19.41 5.13 -18.29
C ARG A 118 19.38 4.76 -16.82
N ALA A 119 19.56 3.48 -16.50
CA ALA A 119 19.79 3.05 -15.13
C ALA A 119 20.98 3.86 -14.60
N SER A 120 20.72 4.94 -13.88
CA SER A 120 21.76 5.60 -13.12
C SER A 120 22.17 4.57 -12.09
N ARG A 121 23.37 4.01 -12.25
CA ARG A 121 23.98 3.24 -11.17
C ARG A 121 24.03 4.21 -10.00
N SER A 122 23.13 4.06 -9.03
CA SER A 122 23.18 4.84 -7.80
C SER A 122 24.58 4.62 -7.22
N SER A 123 25.36 5.69 -7.18
CA SER A 123 26.74 5.68 -6.72
C SER A 123 26.80 5.31 -5.25
N ARG A 124 27.01 4.03 -4.96
CA ARG A 124 27.22 3.41 -3.64
C ARG A 124 26.04 3.61 -2.66
N PRO A 125 25.61 2.58 -1.91
CA PRO A 125 24.71 2.82 -0.79
C PRO A 125 25.38 3.80 0.17
N ALA A 126 24.67 4.87 0.52
CA ALA A 126 25.12 5.79 1.55
C ALA A 126 25.46 4.97 2.80
N ARG A 127 26.73 5.01 3.21
CA ARG A 127 27.18 4.35 4.44
C ARG A 127 26.37 5.01 5.56
N VAL A 128 25.43 4.26 6.14
CA VAL A 128 24.78 4.68 7.38
C VAL A 128 25.89 4.69 8.43
N SER A 129 26.50 5.85 8.63
CA SER A 129 27.34 6.12 9.78
C SER A 129 26.42 6.00 10.99
N ALA A 130 26.50 4.88 11.71
CA ALA A 130 25.97 4.78 13.05
C ALA A 130 26.63 5.88 13.89
N ARG A 131 25.99 7.05 13.95
CA ARG A 131 26.30 8.02 15.00
C ARG A 131 25.91 7.32 16.28
N SER A 132 26.90 6.98 17.08
CA SER A 132 26.69 6.51 18.45
C SER A 132 25.71 7.47 19.11
N ALA A 133 24.50 7.00 19.40
CA ALA A 133 23.56 7.74 20.22
C ALA A 133 24.15 7.75 21.64
N THR A 134 24.99 8.74 21.93
CA THR A 134 25.32 9.08 23.30
C THR A 134 24.00 9.51 23.95
N PRO A 135 23.54 8.87 25.03
CA PRO A 135 22.31 9.25 25.70
C PRO A 135 22.48 10.69 26.21
N ARG A 136 21.60 11.61 25.80
CA ARG A 136 21.53 12.92 26.47
C ARG A 136 21.03 12.67 27.90
N PRO A 137 21.71 13.18 28.94
CA PRO A 137 21.22 13.07 30.30
C PRO A 137 19.85 13.75 30.40
N ALA A 138 18.90 13.07 31.03
CA ALA A 138 17.57 13.58 31.28
C ALA A 138 17.66 14.79 32.21
N THR A 139 17.51 16.00 31.67
CA THR A 139 17.20 17.18 32.47
C THR A 139 15.76 17.11 32.91
N THR A 140 15.56 16.56 34.10
CA THR A 140 14.31 16.62 34.85
C THR A 140 14.08 18.07 35.28
N THR A 141 13.24 18.79 34.55
CA THR A 141 12.63 20.03 35.07
C THR A 141 11.12 19.89 34.94
N ALA A 142 10.52 19.23 35.93
CA ALA A 142 9.09 19.26 36.15
C ALA A 142 8.67 20.70 36.44
N ARG A 143 8.02 21.37 35.49
CA ARG A 143 7.18 22.53 35.76
C ARG A 143 5.73 22.12 35.56
N ALA A 144 5.10 21.74 36.65
CA ALA A 144 3.65 21.65 36.74
C ALA A 144 3.04 23.01 36.37
N ARG A 145 2.23 23.04 35.32
CA ARG A 145 1.31 24.15 35.08
C ARG A 145 -0.10 23.58 35.09
N ALA A 146 -0.74 23.72 36.23
CA ALA A 146 -2.18 23.52 36.36
C ALA A 146 -2.89 24.58 35.51
N SER A 147 -3.77 24.15 34.60
CA SER A 147 -4.79 25.02 34.02
C SER A 147 -6.14 24.32 34.14
N ARG A 148 -6.99 24.93 34.97
CA ARG A 148 -8.35 24.51 35.29
C ARG A 148 -9.24 24.52 34.06
N THR A 149 -10.06 23.48 34.00
CA THR A 149 -11.35 23.26 33.33
C THR A 149 -12.09 24.50 32.82
N ARG A 150 -12.59 24.44 31.58
CA ARG A 150 -13.98 24.84 31.25
C ARG A 150 -14.55 23.93 30.15
N LEU A 151 -15.58 23.18 30.52
CA LEU A 151 -16.57 22.62 29.60
C LEU A 151 -17.52 23.75 29.15
N ALA A 152 -17.71 23.87 27.84
CA ALA A 152 -18.86 24.44 27.14
C ALA A 152 -18.66 23.98 25.67
N GLY A 153 -19.58 23.38 24.93
CA GLY A 153 -21.03 23.42 24.96
C GLY A 153 -21.51 23.73 23.53
N ALA A 154 -22.25 22.80 22.94
CA ALA A 154 -23.15 22.93 21.79
C ALA A 154 -22.60 23.21 20.36
N ALA A 155 -22.77 22.18 19.52
CA ALA A 155 -23.41 22.14 18.20
C ALA A 155 -23.29 23.32 17.21
N ALA A 156 -22.77 23.03 16.02
CA ALA A 156 -23.33 23.51 14.76
C ALA A 156 -23.04 22.50 13.64
N VAL A 157 -24.09 21.80 13.21
CA VAL A 157 -24.15 21.04 11.96
C VAL A 157 -24.40 22.07 10.86
N THR A 158 -23.52 22.15 9.85
CA THR A 158 -23.77 22.95 8.65
C THR A 158 -23.92 22.00 7.46
N THR A 159 -25.16 21.86 7.03
CA THR A 159 -25.59 21.16 5.82
C THR A 159 -25.20 21.99 4.60
N ALA A 160 -24.28 21.50 3.78
CA ALA A 160 -24.07 22.03 2.43
C ALA A 160 -25.08 21.36 1.48
N ARG A 161 -26.03 22.15 0.96
CA ARG A 161 -26.97 21.75 -0.08
C ARG A 161 -26.26 21.64 -1.43
N SER A 162 -26.60 20.58 -2.15
CA SER A 162 -26.34 20.37 -3.57
C SER A 162 -26.83 21.54 -4.42
N ALA A 163 -26.02 21.92 -5.42
CA ALA A 163 -26.47 22.57 -6.64
C ALA A 163 -26.31 21.57 -7.78
N PHE A 164 -27.34 21.49 -8.62
CA PHE A 164 -27.47 20.64 -9.81
C PHE A 164 -26.36 20.89 -10.84
#